data_AF-A0A7S1UYU4-F1
#
_entry.id   AF-A0A7S1UYU4-F1
#
_cell.length_a   1.000
_cell.length_b   1.000
_cell.length_c   1.000
_cell.angle_alpha   90.00
_cell.angle_beta   90.00
_cell.angle_gamma   90.00
#
_symmetry.space_group_name_H-M   'P 1'
#
loop_
_entity.id
_entity.type
_entity.pdbx_description
1 polymer ?
#
loop_
_entity_poly.entity_id
_entity_poly.type
_entity_poly.pdbx_seq_one_letter_code
_entity_poly.pdbx_strand_id
1 'polypeptide(L)'
;MCTADFNPVLCDAGRCEYGNGCVGTTAGFENEDCCVKCPNPEWAFDETPCEAPPDQDERVECARECEPGVDVVCQYESLCFAEAAGLAEEHCSPVSKDDEPKDDVIIIDEPKVDEDEPCPDPFSVLDDMMCTAELDPVLCDAGRCEYSNGCESITAGFVKEDCCMKCPMPEW
;
A
#
# COMPACT_ATOMS: atom_id res chain seq x y z
N MET A 1 14.48 18.29 -1.58
CA MET A 1 13.98 18.25 -0.19
C MET A 1 12.47 18.28 -0.27
N CYS A 2 11.82 17.26 0.31
CA CYS A 2 10.36 17.12 0.28
C CYS A 2 9.71 17.87 1.43
N THR A 3 8.43 18.22 1.25
CA THR A 3 7.62 18.79 2.33
C THR A 3 7.15 17.68 3.29
N ALA A 4 6.74 18.09 4.48
CA ALA A 4 6.11 17.20 5.47
C ALA A 4 4.61 17.00 5.21
N ASP A 5 4.09 17.51 4.08
CA ASP A 5 2.69 17.34 3.71
C ASP A 5 2.43 15.86 3.42
N PHE A 6 1.44 15.29 4.09
CA PHE A 6 1.13 13.86 4.01
C PHE A 6 0.10 13.58 2.93
N ASN A 7 0.56 13.33 1.70
CA ASN A 7 -0.26 13.02 0.52
C ASN A 7 0.05 11.61 0.01
N PRO A 8 -0.38 10.55 0.72
CA PRO A 8 0.13 9.21 0.51
C PRO A 8 -0.04 8.78 -0.96
N VAL A 9 1.06 8.31 -1.54
CA VAL A 9 1.07 7.74 -2.89
C VAL A 9 1.43 6.26 -2.82
N LEU A 10 0.86 5.48 -3.73
CA LEU A 10 1.28 4.12 -4.01
C LEU A 10 2.00 4.10 -5.35
N CYS A 11 3.26 3.67 -5.34
CA CYS A 11 4.08 3.51 -6.53
C CYS A 11 4.32 2.02 -6.82
N ASP A 12 4.81 1.71 -8.03
CA ASP A 12 5.19 0.36 -8.46
C ASP A 12 4.04 -0.66 -8.40
N ALA A 13 2.93 -0.39 -9.10
CA ALA A 13 1.73 -1.22 -9.12
C ALA A 13 1.15 -1.44 -7.73
N GLY A 14 1.07 -0.37 -6.93
CA GLY A 14 0.43 -0.43 -5.61
C GLY A 14 1.31 -0.97 -4.49
N ARG A 15 2.57 -1.35 -4.77
CA ARG A 15 3.41 -2.08 -3.81
C ARG A 15 4.15 -1.19 -2.84
N CYS A 16 4.43 0.06 -3.23
CA CYS A 16 5.24 0.96 -2.43
C CYS A 16 4.49 2.20 -1.99
N GLU A 17 4.20 2.27 -0.69
CA GLU A 17 3.56 3.43 -0.08
C GLU A 17 4.58 4.46 0.38
N TYR A 18 4.41 5.70 -0.08
CA TYR A 18 5.20 6.85 0.32
C TYR A 18 4.32 7.94 0.90
N GLY A 19 4.83 8.66 1.89
CA GLY A 19 4.06 9.71 2.57
C GLY A 19 3.67 10.87 1.66
N ASN A 20 4.38 11.11 0.56
CA ASN A 20 3.95 11.97 -0.54
C ASN A 20 4.67 11.65 -1.85
N GLY A 21 4.17 12.20 -2.96
CA GLY A 21 4.75 12.03 -4.29
C GLY A 21 6.21 12.48 -4.39
N CYS A 22 6.63 13.49 -3.63
CA CYS A 22 8.04 13.89 -3.59
C CYS A 22 8.93 12.81 -2.96
N VAL A 23 8.48 12.19 -1.87
CA VAL A 23 9.19 11.07 -1.24
C VAL A 23 9.30 9.89 -2.21
N GLY A 24 8.21 9.54 -2.91
CA GLY A 24 8.23 8.51 -3.96
C GLY A 24 9.20 8.83 -5.11
N THR A 25 9.21 10.09 -5.57
CA THR A 25 10.16 10.54 -6.60
C THR A 25 11.61 10.45 -6.13
N THR A 26 11.87 10.82 -4.87
CA THR A 26 13.21 10.72 -4.28
C THR A 26 13.64 9.27 -4.09
N ALA A 27 12.69 8.35 -3.93
CA ALA A 27 12.92 6.92 -3.92
C ALA A 27 13.19 6.34 -5.33
N GLY A 28 13.13 7.16 -6.38
CA GLY A 28 13.48 6.76 -7.75
C GLY A 28 12.30 6.43 -8.66
N PHE A 29 11.06 6.63 -8.21
CA PHE A 29 9.87 6.47 -9.05
C PHE A 29 9.58 7.73 -9.87
N GLU A 30 8.98 7.56 -11.05
CA GLU A 30 8.41 8.71 -11.76
C GLU A 30 7.03 9.04 -11.16
N ASN A 31 6.61 10.30 -11.19
CA ASN A 31 5.29 10.66 -10.66
C ASN A 31 4.13 9.96 -11.39
N GLU A 32 4.36 9.53 -12.64
CA GLU A 32 3.38 8.79 -13.44
C GLU A 32 3.25 7.32 -12.98
N ASP A 33 4.29 6.77 -12.33
CA ASP A 33 4.29 5.43 -11.73
C ASP A 33 3.69 5.41 -10.31
N CYS A 34 3.26 6.58 -9.81
CA CYS A 34 2.73 6.77 -8.47
C CYS A 34 1.30 7.29 -8.53
N CYS A 35 0.36 6.58 -7.91
CA CYS A 35 -1.01 7.06 -7.74
C CYS A 35 -1.22 7.65 -6.34
N VAL A 36 -2.06 8.67 -6.20
CA VAL A 36 -2.51 9.13 -4.88
C VAL A 36 -3.46 8.10 -4.30
N LYS A 37 -3.12 7.55 -3.13
CA LYS A 37 -3.86 6.46 -2.47
C LYS A 37 -5.28 6.93 -2.14
N CYS A 38 -5.41 7.94 -1.28
CA CYS A 38 -6.68 8.58 -0.96
C CYS A 38 -6.47 10.10 -0.88
N PRO A 39 -6.92 10.86 -1.90
CA PRO A 39 -6.79 12.30 -1.87
C PRO A 39 -7.52 12.89 -0.65
N ASN A 40 -6.86 13.81 0.06
CA ASN A 40 -7.46 14.52 1.18
C ASN A 40 -8.46 15.56 0.62
N PRO A 41 -9.74 15.53 1.04
CA PRO A 41 -10.73 16.52 0.60
C PRO A 41 -10.35 17.95 0.96
N GLU A 42 -9.57 18.18 2.02
CA GLU A 42 -9.11 19.53 2.42
C GLU A 42 -8.15 20.17 1.41
N TRP A 43 -7.63 19.39 0.45
CA TRP A 43 -6.74 19.88 -0.61
C TRP A 43 -7.44 20.03 -1.96
N ALA A 44 -8.72 19.69 -2.03
CA ALA A 44 -9.57 20.05 -3.14
C ALA A 44 -9.65 21.58 -3.19
N PHE A 45 -9.05 22.18 -4.20
CA PHE A 45 -8.89 23.63 -4.35
C PHE A 45 -10.20 24.42 -4.56
N ASP A 46 -11.36 23.83 -4.29
CA ASP A 46 -12.65 24.50 -4.41
C ASP A 46 -13.23 24.78 -3.02
N GLU A 47 -13.33 26.06 -2.68
CA GLU A 47 -13.78 26.58 -1.39
C GLU A 47 -15.27 26.34 -1.13
N THR A 48 -15.89 25.35 -1.77
CA THR A 48 -17.26 24.95 -1.50
C THR A 48 -17.23 23.98 -0.33
N PRO A 49 -17.46 24.43 0.92
CA PRO A 49 -17.52 23.52 2.04
C PRO A 49 -18.61 22.48 1.78
N CYS A 50 -18.25 21.23 1.98
CA CYS A 50 -19.21 20.15 2.13
C CYS A 50 -20.05 20.43 3.37
N GLU A 51 -21.11 21.22 3.23
CA GLU A 51 -22.19 21.28 4.20
C GLU A 51 -23.01 20.00 3.99
N ALA A 52 -22.58 18.90 4.61
CA ALA A 52 -23.36 17.67 4.61
C ALA A 52 -24.78 18.01 5.10
N PRO A 53 -25.83 17.76 4.29
CA PRO A 53 -27.19 17.88 4.80
C PRO A 53 -27.35 16.89 5.97
N PRO A 54 -28.16 17.21 6.99
CA PRO A 54 -28.23 16.50 8.28
C PRO A 54 -28.69 15.03 8.21
N ASP A 55 -28.93 14.50 7.00
CA ASP A 55 -29.37 13.14 6.70
C ASP A 55 -28.41 12.40 5.75
N GLN A 56 -27.24 12.97 5.40
CA GLN A 56 -26.22 12.34 4.52
C GLN A 56 -24.90 12.01 5.25
N ASP A 57 -24.95 11.83 6.57
CA ASP A 57 -23.85 11.28 7.38
C ASP A 57 -23.67 9.77 7.18
N GLU A 58 -23.89 9.28 5.96
CA GLU A 58 -23.53 7.92 5.59
C GLU A 58 -22.12 7.97 5.02
N ARG A 59 -21.19 7.37 5.80
CA ARG A 59 -19.83 7.11 5.38
C ARG A 59 -19.88 6.38 4.04
N VAL A 60 -18.97 6.72 3.14
CA VAL A 60 -18.84 6.04 1.85
C VAL A 60 -17.48 5.40 1.70
N GLU A 61 -17.46 4.27 1.01
CA GLU A 61 -16.26 3.60 0.53
C GLU A 61 -16.18 3.78 -0.97
N CYS A 62 -15.09 4.39 -1.43
CA CYS A 62 -14.86 4.68 -2.82
C CYS A 62 -13.67 3.89 -3.33
N ALA A 63 -13.89 3.08 -4.35
CA ALA A 63 -12.84 2.30 -5.00
C ALA A 63 -12.29 3.06 -6.21
N ARG A 64 -10.98 3.24 -6.28
CA ARG A 64 -10.31 3.72 -7.48
C ARG A 64 -9.28 2.71 -7.93
N GLU A 65 -9.18 2.53 -9.24
CA GLU A 65 -8.08 1.80 -9.83
C GLU A 65 -6.87 2.74 -9.92
N CYS A 66 -5.76 2.34 -9.30
CA CYS A 66 -4.48 3.04 -9.41
C CYS A 66 -3.69 2.58 -10.62
N GLU A 67 -3.67 1.26 -10.82
CA GLU A 67 -3.08 0.54 -11.93
C GLU A 67 -3.96 -0.69 -12.22
N PRO A 68 -3.91 -1.27 -13.43
CA PRO A 68 -4.77 -2.41 -13.77
C PRO A 68 -4.63 -3.55 -12.75
N GLY A 69 -5.73 -3.81 -12.02
CA GLY A 69 -5.78 -4.84 -10.98
C GLY A 69 -5.30 -4.41 -9.58
N VAL A 70 -5.06 -3.12 -9.35
CA VAL A 70 -4.74 -2.52 -8.05
C VAL A 70 -5.84 -1.55 -7.67
N ASP A 71 -6.80 -2.05 -6.89
CA ASP A 71 -7.88 -1.27 -6.33
C ASP A 71 -7.48 -0.65 -4.98
N VAL A 72 -7.64 0.66 -4.87
CA VAL A 72 -7.52 1.38 -3.61
C VAL A 72 -8.91 1.75 -3.12
N VAL A 73 -9.23 1.32 -1.91
CA VAL A 73 -10.48 1.66 -1.24
C VAL A 73 -10.22 2.81 -0.27
N CYS A 74 -10.95 3.89 -0.47
CA CYS A 74 -10.88 5.10 0.34
C CYS A 74 -12.18 5.32 1.10
N GLN A 75 -12.07 5.57 2.40
CA GLN A 75 -13.22 5.86 3.25
C GLN A 75 -13.36 7.38 3.45
N TYR A 76 -14.56 7.89 3.22
CA TYR A 76 -14.91 9.29 3.44
C TYR A 76 -16.14 9.39 4.34
N GLU A 77 -16.19 10.43 5.17
CA GLU A 77 -17.31 10.65 6.10
C GLU A 77 -18.64 10.87 5.36
N SER A 78 -18.60 11.34 4.12
CA SER A 78 -19.75 11.46 3.23
C SER A 78 -19.33 11.41 1.77
N LEU A 79 -20.30 11.20 0.89
CA LEU A 79 -20.11 11.29 -0.56
C LEU A 79 -19.53 12.65 -0.98
N CYS A 80 -19.94 13.74 -0.33
CA CYS A 80 -19.41 15.07 -0.65
C CYS A 80 -17.90 15.15 -0.43
N PHE A 81 -17.38 14.58 0.65
CA PHE A 81 -15.93 14.55 0.88
C PHE A 81 -15.20 13.69 -0.16
N ALA A 82 -15.81 12.59 -0.62
CA ALA A 82 -15.24 11.80 -1.71
C ALA A 82 -15.21 12.57 -3.04
N GLU A 83 -16.29 13.28 -3.38
CA GLU A 83 -16.37 14.11 -4.59
C GLU A 83 -15.41 15.29 -4.54
N ALA A 84 -15.28 15.94 -3.37
CA ALA A 84 -14.27 16.97 -3.14
C ALA A 84 -12.86 16.40 -3.38
N ALA A 85 -12.59 15.19 -2.88
CA ALA A 85 -11.35 14.48 -3.15
C ALA A 85 -11.17 14.04 -4.63
N GLY A 86 -12.16 14.27 -5.49
CA GLY A 86 -12.10 14.00 -6.93
C GLY A 86 -12.54 12.59 -7.33
N LEU A 87 -13.25 11.88 -6.45
CA LEU A 87 -13.82 10.57 -6.73
C LEU A 87 -15.26 10.73 -7.23
N ALA A 88 -15.63 10.04 -8.31
CA ALA A 88 -17.00 10.11 -8.81
C ALA A 88 -17.92 9.23 -7.97
N GLU A 89 -19.19 9.65 -7.80
CA GLU A 89 -20.21 8.95 -7.03
C GLU A 89 -20.36 7.47 -7.42
N GLU A 90 -20.23 7.15 -8.71
CA GLU A 90 -20.36 5.78 -9.21
C GLU A 90 -19.27 4.82 -8.68
N HIS A 91 -18.16 5.36 -8.19
CA HIS A 91 -17.09 4.60 -7.56
C HIS A 91 -17.28 4.44 -6.06
N CYS A 92 -18.30 5.09 -5.50
CA CYS A 92 -18.57 5.15 -4.07
C CYS A 92 -19.81 4.33 -3.70
N SER A 93 -19.74 3.63 -2.59
CA SER A 93 -20.86 2.89 -2.00
C SER A 93 -21.03 3.29 -0.54
N PRO A 94 -22.28 3.45 -0.05
CA PRO A 94 -22.53 3.72 1.36
C PRO A 94 -22.06 2.53 2.19
N VAL A 95 -21.36 2.84 3.29
CA VAL A 95 -20.97 1.87 4.31
C VAL A 95 -22.13 1.76 5.29
N SER A 96 -22.81 0.61 5.30
CA SER A 96 -23.87 0.33 6.27
C SER A 96 -23.30 0.46 7.69
N LYS A 97 -24.02 1.10 8.62
CA LYS A 97 -23.63 1.08 10.05
C LYS A 97 -23.66 -0.34 10.64
N ASP A 98 -24.38 -1.26 9.99
CA ASP A 98 -24.39 -2.70 10.30
C ASP A 98 -23.21 -3.47 9.65
N ASP A 99 -22.45 -2.81 8.77
CA ASP A 99 -21.13 -3.17 8.24
C ASP A 99 -20.02 -2.41 9.01
N GLU A 100 -20.28 -1.94 10.25
CA GLU A 100 -19.18 -2.00 11.21
C GLU A 100 -18.61 -3.42 11.10
N PRO A 101 -17.29 -3.61 10.98
CA PRO A 101 -16.75 -4.93 11.19
C PRO A 101 -17.25 -5.32 12.58
N LYS A 102 -18.25 -6.18 12.64
CA LYS A 102 -18.39 -7.04 13.79
C LYS A 102 -16.97 -7.56 13.97
N ASP A 103 -16.47 -7.54 15.18
CA ASP A 103 -15.25 -8.26 15.54
C ASP A 103 -15.34 -9.78 15.23
N ASP A 104 -16.24 -10.24 14.36
CA ASP A 104 -15.91 -11.21 13.32
C ASP A 104 -14.91 -10.59 12.33
N VAL A 105 -13.75 -10.16 12.86
CA VAL A 105 -12.51 -10.32 12.12
C VAL A 105 -12.59 -11.76 11.63
N ILE A 106 -12.80 -11.95 10.32
CA ILE A 106 -12.20 -13.11 9.70
C ILE A 106 -10.73 -12.83 9.95
N ILE A 107 -10.26 -13.27 11.10
CA ILE A 107 -8.89 -13.65 11.25
C ILE A 107 -8.89 -14.80 10.23
N ILE A 108 -8.60 -14.47 8.96
CA ILE A 108 -7.56 -15.21 8.26
C ILE A 108 -6.54 -15.21 9.36
N ASP A 109 -6.41 -16.30 10.15
CA ASP A 109 -5.36 -16.43 11.16
C ASP A 109 -4.18 -15.85 10.40
N GLU A 110 -3.78 -14.59 10.71
CA GLU A 110 -2.60 -13.99 10.11
C GLU A 110 -1.59 -15.05 10.48
N PRO A 111 -1.14 -15.87 9.53
CA PRO A 111 -0.81 -17.27 9.80
C PRO A 111 0.24 -17.21 10.86
N LYS A 112 -0.11 -17.44 12.16
CA LYS A 112 0.57 -16.77 13.28
C LYS A 112 2.03 -16.81 13.01
N VAL A 113 2.55 -15.70 12.49
CA VAL A 113 3.86 -15.77 11.91
C VAL A 113 4.67 -15.72 13.18
N ASP A 114 5.13 -16.87 13.67
CA ASP A 114 5.85 -16.99 14.93
C ASP A 114 6.98 -15.97 14.85
N GLU A 115 6.86 -14.82 15.53
CA GLU A 115 7.80 -13.69 15.41
C GLU A 115 9.20 -14.09 15.87
N ASP A 116 9.30 -15.24 16.53
CA ASP A 116 10.51 -15.90 17.00
C ASP A 116 11.12 -16.89 15.99
N GLU A 117 10.46 -17.19 14.86
CA GLU A 117 11.05 -18.05 13.82
C GLU A 117 12.10 -17.27 13.02
N PRO A 118 13.39 -17.67 13.07
CA PRO A 118 14.43 -16.97 12.35
C PRO A 118 14.25 -17.16 10.84
N CYS A 119 14.48 -16.10 10.07
CA CYS A 119 14.51 -16.20 8.62
C CYS A 119 15.51 -17.27 8.16
N PRO A 120 15.12 -18.13 7.21
CA PRO A 120 15.99 -19.21 6.76
C PRO A 120 17.27 -18.65 6.13
N ASP A 121 18.40 -19.27 6.45
CA ASP A 121 19.71 -18.87 5.94
C ASP A 121 19.85 -19.33 4.48
N PRO A 122 20.14 -18.42 3.54
CA PRO A 122 20.23 -18.75 2.12
C PRO A 122 21.34 -19.77 1.81
N PHE A 123 22.33 -19.95 2.67
CA PHE A 123 23.42 -20.92 2.48
C PHE A 123 23.20 -22.26 3.17
N SER A 124 22.06 -22.46 3.82
CA SER A 124 21.78 -23.68 4.59
C SER A 124 21.14 -24.82 3.78
N VAL A 125 20.68 -24.54 2.56
CA VAL A 125 19.74 -25.39 1.81
C VAL A 125 20.25 -25.90 0.45
N LEU A 126 21.18 -25.19 -0.21
CA LEU A 126 21.71 -25.55 -1.53
C LEU A 126 23.21 -25.25 -1.65
N ASP A 127 24.05 -26.28 -1.53
CA ASP A 127 25.53 -26.18 -1.59
C ASP A 127 26.09 -25.73 -2.96
N ASP A 128 25.27 -25.68 -4.02
CA ASP A 128 25.71 -25.44 -5.41
C ASP A 128 25.10 -24.20 -6.10
N MET A 129 24.23 -23.43 -5.43
CA MET A 129 23.65 -22.22 -6.00
C MET A 129 24.46 -20.98 -5.59
N MET A 130 25.13 -20.35 -6.57
CA MET A 130 25.85 -19.10 -6.35
C MET A 130 24.99 -17.93 -6.84
N CYS A 131 24.58 -17.07 -5.91
CA CYS A 131 23.92 -15.82 -6.24
C CYS A 131 24.93 -14.76 -6.71
N THR A 132 24.48 -13.85 -7.59
CA THR A 132 25.28 -12.68 -7.95
C THR A 132 25.32 -11.69 -6.77
N ALA A 133 26.34 -10.84 -6.74
CA ALA A 133 26.42 -9.75 -5.76
C ALA A 133 25.53 -8.54 -6.15
N GLU A 134 24.56 -8.74 -7.04
CA GLU A 134 23.60 -7.72 -7.43
C GLU A 134 22.61 -7.51 -6.28
N LEU A 135 22.37 -6.24 -5.93
CA LEU A 135 21.45 -5.86 -4.86
C LEU A 135 20.11 -5.51 -5.49
N ASP A 136 19.13 -6.37 -5.25
CA ASP A 136 17.73 -6.18 -5.65
C ASP A 136 16.84 -6.70 -4.51
N PRO A 137 16.85 -6.02 -3.36
CA PRO A 137 16.40 -6.58 -2.10
C PRO A 137 14.92 -6.97 -2.16
N VAL A 138 14.60 -8.11 -1.56
CA VAL A 138 13.24 -8.63 -1.47
C VAL A 138 12.85 -8.84 -0.01
N LEU A 139 11.58 -8.64 0.26
CA LEU A 139 10.92 -8.92 1.53
C LEU A 139 9.99 -10.11 1.35
N CYS A 140 10.31 -11.21 2.02
CA CYS A 140 9.54 -12.44 2.01
C CYS A 140 8.83 -12.66 3.35
N ASP A 141 7.92 -13.64 3.40
CA ASP A 141 7.19 -14.00 4.62
C ASP A 141 6.43 -12.80 5.22
N ALA A 142 5.54 -12.22 4.40
CA ALA A 142 4.74 -11.04 4.76
C ALA A 142 5.55 -9.83 5.25
N GLY A 143 6.78 -9.66 4.75
CA GLY A 143 7.62 -8.51 5.08
C GLY A 143 8.67 -8.76 6.17
N ARG A 144 8.72 -9.97 6.73
CA ARG A 144 9.63 -10.30 7.83
C ARG A 144 11.07 -10.51 7.38
N CYS A 145 11.26 -11.23 6.28
CA CYS A 145 12.57 -11.72 5.88
C CYS A 145 13.13 -10.91 4.72
N GLU A 146 14.19 -10.15 5.00
CA GLU A 146 14.91 -9.39 3.99
C GLU A 146 16.08 -10.19 3.42
N TYR A 147 16.13 -10.29 2.09
CA TYR A 147 17.22 -10.91 1.35
C TYR A 147 17.84 -9.89 0.39
N SER A 148 19.14 -10.02 0.11
CA SER A 148 19.87 -9.05 -0.72
C SER A 148 19.41 -9.04 -2.17
N ASN A 149 18.90 -10.19 -2.64
CA ASN A 149 18.27 -10.34 -3.94
C ASN A 149 17.32 -11.55 -3.95
N GLY A 150 16.52 -11.66 -5.01
CA GLY A 150 15.61 -12.79 -5.20
C GLY A 150 16.31 -14.15 -5.35
N CYS A 151 17.60 -14.20 -5.70
CA CYS A 151 18.33 -15.46 -5.70
C CYS A 151 18.57 -15.96 -4.26
N GLU A 152 18.94 -15.06 -3.35
CA GLU A 152 19.13 -15.41 -1.94
C GLU A 152 17.82 -15.88 -1.30
N SER A 153 16.68 -15.23 -1.57
CA SER A 153 15.40 -15.69 -1.03
C SER A 153 15.00 -17.07 -1.55
N ILE A 154 15.21 -17.33 -2.84
CA ILE A 154 14.97 -18.66 -3.43
C ILE A 154 15.90 -19.71 -2.81
N THR A 155 17.17 -19.36 -2.62
CA THR A 155 18.13 -20.28 -2.01
C THR A 155 17.75 -20.56 -0.57
N ALA A 156 17.21 -19.58 0.18
CA ALA A 156 16.64 -19.75 1.51
C ALA A 156 15.34 -20.56 1.56
N GLY A 157 14.78 -20.94 0.41
CA GLY A 157 13.62 -21.82 0.30
C GLY A 157 12.29 -21.10 0.01
N PHE A 158 12.30 -19.79 -0.23
CA PHE A 158 11.09 -19.07 -0.65
C PHE A 158 10.79 -19.29 -2.14
N VAL A 159 9.52 -19.26 -2.51
CA VAL A 159 9.13 -19.07 -3.91
C VAL A 159 8.95 -17.59 -4.21
N LYS A 160 9.04 -17.21 -5.49
CA LYS A 160 9.00 -15.79 -5.91
C LYS A 160 7.71 -15.11 -5.45
N GLU A 161 6.61 -15.84 -5.41
CA GLU A 161 5.28 -15.37 -5.03
C GLU A 161 5.16 -15.05 -3.52
N ASP A 162 6.03 -15.62 -2.68
CA ASP A 162 6.07 -15.34 -1.24
C ASP A 162 6.89 -14.09 -0.90
N CYS A 163 7.46 -13.46 -1.92
CA CYS A 163 8.38 -12.34 -1.81
C CYS A 163 7.91 -11.13 -2.64
N CYS A 164 8.09 -9.95 -2.07
CA CYS A 164 7.88 -8.68 -2.75
C CYS A 164 9.21 -7.94 -2.88
N MET A 165 9.40 -7.14 -3.93
CA MET A 165 10.55 -6.24 -3.98
C MET A 165 10.46 -5.25 -2.82
N LYS A 166 11.59 -5.00 -2.16
CA LYS A 166 11.67 -4.02 -1.10
C LYS A 166 11.60 -2.64 -1.73
N CYS A 167 10.67 -1.82 -1.26
CA CYS A 167 10.51 -0.45 -1.74
C CYS A 167 11.81 0.35 -1.50
N PRO A 168 12.32 1.04 -2.52
CA PRO A 168 13.52 1.85 -2.35
C PRO A 168 13.26 2.92 -1.29
N MET A 169 14.20 3.06 -0.35
CA MET A 169 14.15 4.13 0.62
C MET A 169 14.89 5.34 0.04
N PRO A 170 14.30 6.55 0.08
CA PRO A 170 15.00 7.74 -0.35
C PRO A 170 16.22 7.98 0.55
N GLU A 171 17.39 8.25 -0.04
CA GLU A 171 18.56 8.70 0.71
C GLU A 171 18.34 10.15 1.15
N TRP A 172 18.42 10.42 2.47
CA TRP A 172 18.13 11.72 3.09
C TRP A 172 19.39 12.46 3.54
#